data_AF-A0A849BNB4-F1
#
_entry.id   AF-A0A849BNB4-F1
#
_cell.length_a   1.000
_cell.length_b   1.000
_cell.length_c   1.000
_cell.angle_alpha   90.00
_cell.angle_beta   90.00
_cell.angle_gamma   90.00
#
_symmetry.space_group_name_H-M   'P 1'
#
loop_
_entity.id
_entity.type
_entity.pdbx_description
1 polymer ?
#
loop_
_entity_poly.entity_id
_entity_poly.type
_entity_poly.pdbx_seq_one_letter_code
_entity_poly.pdbx_strand_id
1 'polypeptide(L)'
;MALRENPAAPARRVAPWPAVAVAGAASTALGVLALVTAPGATTLDGTTYDTTFVTEWLWWLAYALVPVAAALAWRARAGYLAYVATGFALVVPHVVVAAVVVARYRLSGWGDGLEVFAFLHPVGLATVATGVLAVVGAVDALRRRRVDAR
;
A
#
# COMPACT_ATOMS: atom_id res chain seq x y z
N MET A 1 -37.68 16.20 -39.18
CA MET A 1 -37.05 15.05 -38.49
C MET A 1 -35.59 15.40 -38.29
N ALA A 2 -35.26 16.08 -37.18
CA ALA A 2 -33.91 16.56 -36.91
C ALA A 2 -33.19 15.56 -36.00
N LEU A 3 -32.16 14.90 -36.54
CA LEU A 3 -31.20 14.13 -35.77
C LEU A 3 -30.47 15.09 -34.84
N ARG A 4 -30.84 15.11 -33.55
CA ARG A 4 -30.00 15.72 -32.52
C ARG A 4 -28.74 14.87 -32.41
N GLU A 5 -27.67 15.36 -33.02
CA GLU A 5 -26.32 14.91 -32.74
C GLU A 5 -26.09 14.98 -31.22
N ASN A 6 -25.66 13.86 -30.65
CA ASN A 6 -25.49 13.65 -29.23
C ASN A 6 -24.04 14.09 -28.88
N PRO A 7 -23.79 15.31 -28.36
CA PRO A 7 -22.44 15.81 -28.17
C PRO A 7 -21.99 15.47 -26.75
N ALA A 8 -21.87 14.18 -26.47
CA ALA A 8 -21.20 13.71 -25.27
C ALA A 8 -20.23 12.61 -25.68
N ALA A 9 -19.17 13.01 -26.39
CA ALA A 9 -17.98 12.18 -26.51
C ALA A 9 -17.58 11.76 -25.10
N PRO A 10 -17.50 10.44 -24.79
CA PRO A 10 -17.20 10.00 -23.45
C PRO A 10 -15.83 10.55 -23.07
N ALA A 11 -15.79 11.44 -22.06
CA ALA A 11 -14.56 11.97 -21.50
C ALA A 11 -13.61 10.79 -21.28
N ARG A 12 -12.48 10.81 -22.00
CA ARG A 12 -11.50 9.72 -22.06
C ARG A 12 -11.09 9.39 -20.63
N ARG A 13 -11.68 8.34 -20.03
CA ARG A 13 -11.33 7.88 -18.69
C ARG A 13 -9.88 7.42 -18.78
N VAL A 14 -8.96 8.25 -18.31
CA VAL A 14 -7.57 7.83 -18.15
C VAL A 14 -7.63 6.61 -17.24
N ALA A 15 -7.17 5.47 -17.73
CA ALA A 15 -7.26 4.23 -16.97
C ALA A 15 -6.51 4.43 -15.65
N PRO A 16 -7.08 4.06 -14.50
CA PRO A 16 -6.51 4.39 -13.19
C PRO A 16 -5.25 3.58 -12.84
N TRP A 17 -4.81 2.70 -13.76
CA TRP A 17 -3.67 1.80 -13.61
C TRP A 17 -2.33 2.47 -13.28
N PRO A 18 -1.99 3.68 -13.78
CA PRO A 18 -0.75 4.35 -13.40
C PRO A 18 -0.70 4.67 -11.90
N ALA A 19 -1.81 5.09 -11.29
CA ALA A 19 -1.83 5.40 -9.86
C ALA A 19 -1.62 4.13 -9.01
N VAL A 20 -2.28 3.03 -9.39
CA VAL A 20 -2.11 1.72 -8.76
C VAL A 20 -0.66 1.23 -8.91
N ALA A 21 -0.10 1.33 -10.11
CA ALA A 21 1.26 0.91 -10.40
C ALA A 21 2.30 1.72 -9.61
N VAL A 22 2.14 3.05 -9.55
CA VAL A 22 3.02 3.94 -8.77
C VAL A 22 2.94 3.60 -7.28
N ALA A 23 1.73 3.42 -6.73
CA ALA A 23 1.54 3.06 -5.33
C ALA A 23 2.19 1.70 -5.01
N GLY A 24 1.97 0.69 -5.86
CA GLY A 24 2.56 -0.63 -5.70
C GLY A 24 4.09 -0.62 -5.82
N ALA A 25 4.63 0.12 -6.79
CA ALA A 25 6.08 0.29 -6.94
C ALA A 25 6.71 0.96 -5.72
N ALA A 26 6.10 2.04 -5.21
CA ALA A 26 6.58 2.74 -4.02
C ALA A 26 6.53 1.86 -2.76
N SER A 27 5.43 1.12 -2.55
CA SER A 27 5.30 0.19 -1.42
C SER A 27 6.32 -0.95 -1.51
N THR A 28 6.50 -1.52 -2.71
CA THR A 28 7.51 -2.55 -2.95
C THR A 28 8.92 -2.02 -2.68
N ALA A 29 9.24 -0.82 -3.18
CA ALA A 29 10.54 -0.20 -2.98
C ALA A 29 10.83 0.04 -1.49
N LEU A 30 9.85 0.53 -0.72
CA LEU A 30 9.99 0.68 0.74
C LEU A 30 10.21 -0.66 1.43
N GLY A 31 9.43 -1.69 1.07
CA GLY A 31 9.58 -3.03 1.63
C GLY A 31 10.96 -3.64 1.36
N VAL A 32 11.43 -3.54 0.11
CA VAL A 32 12.76 -4.02 -0.29
C VAL A 32 13.85 -3.23 0.41
N LEU A 33 13.75 -1.90 0.46
CA LEU A 33 14.74 -1.06 1.12
C LEU A 33 14.83 -1.42 2.61
N ALA A 34 13.69 -1.53 3.29
CA ALA A 34 13.64 -1.93 4.70
C ALA A 34 14.28 -3.31 4.96
N LEU A 35 14.16 -4.25 4.02
CA LEU A 35 14.79 -5.57 4.13
C LEU A 35 16.30 -5.54 3.84
N VAL A 36 16.76 -4.69 2.93
CA VAL A 36 18.16 -4.62 2.49
C VAL A 36 19.01 -3.77 3.44
N THR A 37 18.42 -2.75 4.06
CA THR A 37 19.12 -1.90 5.05
C THR A 37 19.09 -2.47 6.47
N ALA A 38 18.45 -3.62 6.66
CA ALA A 38 18.39 -4.28 7.96
C ALA A 38 19.78 -4.82 8.36
N PRO A 39 20.28 -4.53 9.58
CA PRO A 39 21.60 -4.99 10.03
C PRO A 39 21.78 -6.51 10.06
N GLY A 40 20.69 -7.26 10.18
CA GLY A 40 20.73 -8.70 10.41
C GLY A 40 21.06 -9.02 11.87
N ALA A 41 21.82 -10.09 12.09
CA ALA A 41 22.31 -10.44 13.42
C ALA A 41 23.69 -9.81 13.64
N THR A 42 23.79 -8.90 14.60
CA THR A 42 25.04 -8.20 14.93
C THR A 42 25.42 -8.44 16.39
N THR A 43 26.68 -8.77 16.65
CA THR A 43 27.21 -8.95 18.01
C THR A 43 27.27 -7.60 18.73
N LEU A 44 26.63 -7.49 19.90
CA LEU A 44 26.70 -6.30 20.76
C LEU A 44 27.91 -6.36 21.70
N ASP A 45 28.09 -7.52 22.33
CA ASP A 45 29.24 -7.89 23.14
C ASP A 45 29.49 -9.40 22.99
N GLY A 46 30.58 -9.95 23.53
CA GLY A 46 31.04 -11.32 23.24
C GLY A 46 30.03 -12.46 23.47
N THR A 47 28.86 -12.17 24.05
CA THR A 47 27.77 -13.12 24.29
C THR A 47 26.37 -12.62 23.90
N THR A 48 26.15 -11.32 23.66
CA THR A 48 24.84 -10.74 23.33
C THR A 48 24.78 -10.34 21.86
N TYR A 49 23.63 -10.58 21.23
CA TYR A 49 23.38 -10.28 19.83
C TYR A 49 22.14 -9.41 19.68
N ASP A 50 22.19 -8.45 18.76
CA ASP A 50 21.04 -7.74 18.23
C ASP A 50 20.57 -8.47 16.96
N THR A 51 19.27 -8.65 16.78
CA THR A 51 18.69 -9.35 15.63
C THR A 51 17.62 -8.47 14.98
N THR A 52 18.04 -7.72 13.97
CA THR A 52 17.17 -6.81 13.24
C THR A 52 17.12 -7.21 11.76
N PHE A 53 16.03 -7.90 11.37
CA PHE A 53 15.85 -8.39 9.99
C PHE A 53 14.98 -7.49 9.08
N VAL A 54 14.48 -6.37 9.63
CA VAL A 54 13.79 -5.30 8.90
C VAL A 54 14.09 -3.96 9.56
N THR A 55 14.41 -2.93 8.77
CA THR A 55 14.56 -1.56 9.29
C THR A 55 13.20 -0.99 9.63
N GLU A 56 12.91 -0.90 10.94
CA GLU A 56 11.59 -0.53 11.47
C GLU A 56 11.07 0.81 10.92
N TRP A 57 11.88 1.87 10.97
CA TRP A 57 11.50 3.20 10.49
C TRP A 57 11.04 3.20 9.02
N LEU A 58 11.78 2.52 8.14
CA LEU A 58 11.45 2.43 6.72
C LEU A 58 10.19 1.60 6.47
N TRP A 59 9.95 0.60 7.33
CA TRP A 59 8.78 -0.25 7.23
C TRP A 59 7.51 0.54 7.58
N TRP A 60 7.52 1.29 8.68
CA TRP A 60 6.39 2.15 9.09
C TRP A 60 6.12 3.31 8.12
N LEU A 61 7.13 3.74 7.35
CA LEU A 61 6.94 4.77 6.31
C LEU A 61 5.90 4.37 5.25
N ALA A 62 5.61 3.07 5.11
CA ALA A 62 4.54 2.57 4.25
C ALA A 62 3.15 3.16 4.57
N TYR A 63 2.87 3.50 5.83
CA TYR A 63 1.59 4.11 6.22
C TYR A 63 1.43 5.51 5.61
N ALA A 64 2.53 6.25 5.42
CA ALA A 64 2.49 7.56 4.76
C ALA A 64 2.12 7.45 3.27
N LEU A 65 2.29 6.29 2.63
CA LEU A 65 1.85 6.07 1.25
C LEU A 65 0.33 6.04 1.11
N VAL A 66 -0.41 5.69 2.15
CA VAL A 66 -1.88 5.62 2.10
C VAL A 66 -2.53 6.97 1.72
N PRO A 67 -2.28 8.08 2.44
CA PRO A 67 -2.86 9.37 2.06
C PRO A 67 -2.35 9.87 0.71
N VAL A 68 -1.08 9.61 0.36
CA VAL A 68 -0.50 9.97 -0.94
C VAL A 68 -1.22 9.25 -2.07
N ALA A 69 -1.44 7.95 -1.94
CA ALA A 69 -2.13 7.14 -2.93
C ALA A 69 -3.61 7.53 -3.05
N ALA A 70 -4.27 7.84 -1.93
CA ALA A 70 -5.63 8.36 -1.93
C ALA A 70 -5.74 9.69 -2.70
N ALA A 71 -4.79 10.60 -2.49
CA ALA A 71 -4.73 11.88 -3.19
C ALA A 71 -4.44 11.71 -4.70
N LEU A 72 -3.56 10.79 -5.07
CA LEU A 72 -3.28 10.46 -6.48
C LEU A 72 -4.52 9.88 -7.17
N ALA A 73 -5.20 8.92 -6.54
CA ALA A 73 -6.43 8.33 -7.07
C ALA A 73 -7.54 9.38 -7.23
N TRP A 74 -7.67 10.30 -6.26
CA TRP A 74 -8.61 11.42 -6.34
C TRP A 74 -8.27 12.36 -7.51
N ARG A 75 -7.01 12.78 -7.65
CA ARG A 75 -6.58 13.66 -8.74
C ARG A 75 -6.75 13.03 -10.10
N ALA A 76 -6.52 11.73 -10.21
CA ALA A 76 -6.75 10.95 -11.43
C ALA A 76 -8.25 10.74 -11.74
N ARG A 77 -9.17 11.19 -10.86
CA ARG A 77 -10.61 10.93 -10.95
C ARG A 77 -10.89 9.42 -11.10
N ALA A 78 -10.16 8.60 -10.35
CA ALA A 78 -10.20 7.16 -10.47
C ALA A 78 -11.59 6.61 -10.07
N GLY A 79 -12.00 5.47 -10.62
CA GLY A 79 -13.22 4.78 -10.18
C GLY A 79 -13.03 4.09 -8.83
N TYR A 80 -14.11 3.72 -8.13
CA TYR A 80 -14.03 3.04 -6.83
C TYR A 80 -13.13 1.78 -6.85
N LEU A 81 -13.21 0.98 -7.92
CA LEU A 81 -12.35 -0.21 -8.09
C LEU A 81 -10.85 0.11 -8.08
N ALA A 82 -10.45 1.31 -8.50
CA ALA A 82 -9.05 1.74 -8.46
C ALA A 82 -8.58 2.04 -7.04
N TYR A 83 -9.45 2.56 -6.17
CA TYR A 83 -9.14 2.75 -4.76
C TYR A 83 -8.91 1.40 -4.08
N VAL A 84 -9.77 0.42 -4.39
CA VAL A 84 -9.62 -0.96 -3.90
C VAL A 84 -8.32 -1.58 -4.39
N ALA A 85 -8.04 -1.51 -5.70
CA ALA A 85 -6.81 -2.04 -6.28
C ALA A 85 -5.55 -1.36 -5.71
N THR A 86 -5.60 -0.05 -5.47
CA THR A 86 -4.53 0.71 -4.80
C THR A 86 -4.30 0.21 -3.38
N GLY A 87 -5.36 -0.10 -2.63
CA GLY A 87 -5.25 -0.68 -1.30
C GLY A 87 -4.49 -2.01 -1.31
N PHE A 88 -4.84 -2.91 -2.22
CA PHE A 88 -4.10 -4.17 -2.39
C PHE A 88 -2.64 -3.94 -2.80
N ALA A 89 -2.39 -3.02 -3.74
CA ALA A 89 -1.05 -2.69 -4.20
C ALA A 89 -0.15 -2.16 -3.08
N LEU A 90 -0.71 -1.46 -2.09
CA LEU A 90 0.01 -1.00 -0.89
C LEU A 90 0.24 -2.11 0.12
N VAL A 91 -0.67 -3.07 0.27
CA VAL A 91 -0.62 -4.05 1.38
C VAL A 91 0.18 -5.29 1.02
N VAL A 92 -0.02 -5.84 -0.18
CA VAL A 92 0.55 -7.13 -0.60
C VAL A 92 2.08 -7.17 -0.47
N PRO A 93 2.84 -6.15 -0.90
CA PRO A 93 4.29 -6.15 -0.71
C PRO A 93 4.71 -6.32 0.74
N HIS A 94 3.99 -5.71 1.70
CA HIS A 94 4.34 -5.81 3.12
C HIS A 94 3.92 -7.14 3.77
N VAL A 95 2.94 -7.85 3.19
CA VAL A 95 2.68 -9.26 3.56
C VAL A 95 3.87 -10.13 3.18
N VAL A 96 4.43 -9.91 1.98
CA VAL A 96 5.64 -10.61 1.53
C VAL A 96 6.84 -10.24 2.41
N VAL A 97 7.03 -8.97 2.74
CA VAL A 97 8.09 -8.55 3.67
C VAL A 97 7.96 -9.25 5.02
N ALA A 98 6.77 -9.29 5.63
CA ALA A 98 6.55 -9.99 6.89
C ALA A 98 6.91 -11.48 6.79
N ALA A 99 6.49 -12.15 5.71
CA ALA A 99 6.86 -13.55 5.47
C ALA A 99 8.37 -13.76 5.32
N VAL A 100 9.07 -12.83 4.64
CA VAL A 100 10.53 -12.86 4.50
C VAL A 100 11.22 -12.65 5.85
N VAL A 101 10.74 -11.73 6.68
CA VAL A 101 11.26 -11.50 8.04
C VAL A 101 11.13 -12.77 8.88
N VAL A 102 9.94 -13.38 8.91
CA VAL A 102 9.69 -14.65 9.60
C VAL A 102 10.64 -15.74 9.12
N ALA A 103 10.82 -15.87 7.79
CA ALA A 103 11.75 -16.85 7.23
C ALA A 103 13.20 -16.58 7.65
N ARG A 104 13.64 -15.31 7.69
CA ARG A 104 14.99 -14.92 8.12
C ARG A 104 15.25 -15.28 9.59
N TYR A 105 14.30 -15.00 10.50
CA TYR A 105 14.43 -15.40 11.91
C TYR A 105 14.56 -16.92 12.05
N ARG A 106 13.71 -17.69 11.36
CA ARG A 106 13.75 -19.16 11.42
C ARG A 106 15.02 -19.76 10.84
N LEU A 107 15.45 -19.30 9.68
CA LEU A 107 16.64 -19.83 8.99
C LEU A 107 17.95 -19.48 9.72
N SER A 108 17.96 -18.40 10.49
CA SER A 108 19.13 -17.97 11.26
C SER A 108 19.21 -18.56 12.67
N GLY A 109 18.25 -19.40 13.07
CA GLY A 109 18.21 -20.04 14.39
C GLY A 109 17.70 -19.13 15.52
N TRP A 110 17.24 -17.92 15.18
CA TRP A 110 16.68 -16.93 16.12
C TRP A 110 15.15 -16.94 16.20
N GLY A 111 14.49 -17.94 15.61
CA GLY A 111 13.05 -18.08 15.65
C GLY A 111 12.56 -18.59 17.00
N ASP A 112 11.83 -17.76 17.73
CA ASP A 112 11.22 -18.08 19.04
C ASP A 112 9.68 -18.16 18.98
N GLY A 113 9.09 -17.97 17.79
CA GLY A 113 7.66 -17.94 17.54
C GLY A 113 7.07 -16.53 17.57
N LEU A 114 7.77 -15.54 18.12
CA LEU A 114 7.32 -14.14 18.15
C LEU A 114 7.45 -13.49 16.78
N GLU A 115 8.22 -14.06 15.86
CA GLU A 115 8.40 -13.49 14.52
C GLU A 115 7.08 -13.35 13.75
N VAL A 116 6.05 -14.14 14.10
CA VAL A 116 4.70 -14.03 13.51
C VAL A 116 4.05 -12.68 13.77
N PHE A 117 4.45 -11.95 14.81
CA PHE A 117 3.96 -10.60 15.08
C PHE A 117 4.38 -9.60 13.99
N ALA A 118 5.33 -9.95 13.12
CA ALA A 118 5.61 -9.17 11.91
C ALA A 118 4.36 -9.00 11.02
N PHE A 119 3.38 -9.90 11.08
CA PHE A 119 2.12 -9.76 10.34
C PHE A 119 1.16 -8.69 10.91
N LEU A 120 1.39 -8.18 12.12
CA LEU A 120 0.61 -7.06 12.65
C LEU A 120 0.75 -5.80 11.79
N HIS A 121 1.94 -5.58 11.22
CA HIS A 121 2.20 -4.44 10.34
C HIS A 121 1.32 -4.46 9.08
N PRO A 122 1.36 -5.48 8.20
CA PRO A 122 0.48 -5.51 7.03
C PRO A 122 -1.01 -5.56 7.40
N VAL A 123 -1.41 -6.14 8.54
CA VAL A 123 -2.79 -6.09 9.02
C VAL A 123 -3.22 -4.66 9.39
N GLY A 124 -2.37 -3.95 10.13
CA GLY A 124 -2.59 -2.54 10.47
C GLY A 124 -2.63 -1.66 9.22
N LEU A 125 -1.69 -1.87 8.29
CA LEU A 125 -1.66 -1.15 7.02
C LEU A 125 -2.92 -1.42 6.19
N ALA A 126 -3.39 -2.67 6.13
CA ALA A 126 -4.64 -3.02 5.46
C ALA A 126 -5.85 -2.32 6.07
N THR A 127 -5.91 -2.23 7.40
CA THR A 127 -6.97 -1.54 8.13
C THR A 127 -6.99 -0.06 7.78
N VAL A 128 -5.83 0.61 7.85
CA VAL A 128 -5.69 2.04 7.52
C VAL A 128 -5.97 2.30 6.04
N ALA A 129 -5.40 1.49 5.14
CA ALA A 129 -5.60 1.63 3.69
C ALA A 129 -7.07 1.46 3.32
N THR A 130 -7.74 0.44 3.86
CA THR A 130 -9.17 0.20 3.61
C THR A 130 -10.01 1.36 4.11
N GLY A 131 -9.79 1.81 5.35
CA GLY A 131 -10.54 2.93 5.94
C GLY A 131 -10.40 4.21 5.12
N VAL A 132 -9.17 4.63 4.82
CA VAL A 132 -8.91 5.88 4.08
C VAL A 132 -9.40 5.78 2.64
N LEU A 133 -9.00 4.74 1.90
CA LEU A 133 -9.32 4.63 0.47
C LEU A 133 -10.80 4.38 0.23
N ALA A 134 -11.49 3.62 1.08
CA ALA A 134 -12.93 3.42 0.96
C ALA A 134 -13.70 4.72 1.21
N VAL A 135 -13.35 5.48 2.26
CA VAL A 135 -14.00 6.77 2.56
C VAL A 135 -13.77 7.76 1.43
N VAL A 136 -12.52 7.93 1.00
CA VAL A 136 -12.16 8.86 -0.07
C VAL A 136 -12.85 8.47 -1.40
N GLY A 137 -12.82 7.18 -1.75
CA GLY A 137 -13.48 6.67 -2.95
C GLY A 137 -15.00 6.83 -2.92
N ALA A 138 -15.65 6.63 -1.77
CA ALA A 138 -17.09 6.85 -1.60
C ALA A 138 -17.46 8.33 -1.74
N VAL A 139 -16.69 9.24 -1.10
CA VAL A 139 -16.89 10.68 -1.23
C VAL A 139 -16.73 11.14 -2.67
N ASP A 140 -15.71 10.65 -3.39
CA ASP A 140 -15.47 11.00 -4.78
C ASP A 140 -16.59 10.47 -5.71
N ALA A 141 -17.08 9.25 -5.46
CA ALA A 141 -18.21 8.68 -6.19
C ALA A 141 -19.51 9.49 -5.97
N LEU A 142 -19.80 9.90 -4.72
CA LEU A 142 -20.96 10.71 -4.39
C LEU A 142 -20.89 12.11 -5.00
N ARG A 143 -19.71 12.75 -4.99
CA ARG A 143 -19.51 14.07 -5.62
C ARG A 143 -19.81 14.02 -7.11
N ARG A 144 -19.34 13.00 -7.82
CA ARG A 144 -19.59 12.83 -9.26
C ARG A 144 -21.07 12.65 -9.57
N ARG A 145 -21.77 11.79 -8.84
CA ARG A 145 -23.23 11.62 -8.99
C ARG A 145 -24.01 12.94 -8.81
N ARG A 146 -23.58 13.81 -7.90
CA ARG A 146 -24.21 15.12 -7.68
C ARG A 146 -23.96 16.11 -8.81
N VAL A 147 -22.80 16.03 -9.46
CA VAL A 147 -22.47 16.87 -10.62
C VAL A 147 -23.28 16.42 -11.83
N ASP A 148 -23.40 15.11 -12.06
CA ASP A 148 -24.14 14.55 -13.20
C ASP A 148 -25.67 14.74 -13.10
N ALA A 149 -26.19 15.02 -11.90
CA ALA A 149 -27.62 15.25 -11.64
C ALA A 149 -28.05 16.73 -11.76
N ARG A 150 -27.12 17.65 -12.01
CA ARG A 150 -27.36 19.09 -12.18
C ARG A 150 -27.22 19.48 -13.64
#